data_AF-U9T332-F1
#
_entry.id   AF-U9T332-F1
#
_cell.length_a   1.000
_cell.length_b   1.000
_cell.length_c   1.000
_cell.angle_alpha   90.00
_cell.angle_beta   90.00
_cell.angle_gamma   90.00
#
_symmetry.space_group_name_H-M   'P 1'
#
loop_
_entity.id
_entity.type
_entity.pdbx_description
1 polymer ?
#
loop_
_entity_poly.entity_id
_entity_poly.type
_entity_poly.pdbx_seq_one_letter_code
_entity_poly.pdbx_strand_id
1 'polypeptide(L)' 'WAQVIFSDESSVEIGKQSRQIRVWRHTGERFNTECLTPIFKSGRKSVMVWGCF' A
#
# COMPACT_ATOMS: atom_id res chain seq x y z
N TRP A 1 30.57 -5.21 10.75
CA TRP A 1 29.37 -4.48 10.30
C TRP A 1 29.54 -2.97 10.28
N ALA A 2 30.34 -2.35 11.16
CA ALA A 2 30.57 -0.89 11.17
C ALA A 2 31.28 -0.29 9.93
N GLN A 3 31.74 -1.12 9.00
CA GLN A 3 32.41 -0.71 7.75
C GLN A 3 31.72 -1.30 6.51
N VAL A 4 30.51 -1.83 6.66
CA VAL A 4 29.70 -2.34 5.55
C VAL A 4 28.67 -1.28 5.21
N ILE A 5 28.63 -0.89 3.93
CA ILE A 5 27.58 -0.01 3.40
C ILE A 5 26.50 -0.92 2.82
N PHE A 6 25.29 -0.82 3.33
CA PHE A 6 24.13 -1.53 2.82
C PHE A 6 23.40 -0.67 1.83
N SER A 7 22.97 -1.25 0.71
CA SER A 7 22.14 -0.56 -0.27
C SER A 7 20.89 -1.37 -0.57
N ASP A 8 19.78 -0.69 -0.80
CA ASP A 8 18.52 -1.34 -1.17
C ASP A 8 17.69 -0.44 -2.09
N GLU A 9 16.74 -1.07 -2.78
CA GLU A 9 15.73 -0.39 -3.60
C GLU A 9 14.34 -0.59 -2.98
N SER A 10 13.64 0.52 -2.73
CA SER A 10 12.31 0.50 -2.13
C SER A 10 11.29 1.28 -2.95
N SER A 11 10.11 0.68 -3.11
CA SER A 11 8.96 1.32 -3.75
C SER A 11 8.14 2.09 -2.72
N VAL A 12 8.05 3.41 -2.88
CA VAL A 12 7.20 4.28 -2.06
C VAL A 12 5.96 4.68 -2.85
N GLU A 13 4.77 4.28 -2.39
CA GLU A 13 3.50 4.66 -3.01
C GLU A 13 3.13 6.11 -2.65
N ILE A 14 3.02 6.99 -3.65
CA ILE A 14 2.57 8.38 -3.52
C ILE A 14 1.03 8.42 -3.54
N GLY A 15 0.45 9.08 -2.54
CA GLY A 15 -0.99 9.34 -2.50
C GLY A 15 -1.83 8.19 -1.94
N LYS A 16 -1.21 7.14 -1.42
CA LYS A 16 -1.93 6.16 -0.61
C LYS A 16 -2.33 6.80 0.71
N GLN A 17 -3.62 7.09 0.90
CA GLN A 17 -4.16 7.14 2.25
C GLN A 17 -3.91 5.74 2.83
N SER A 18 -2.95 5.62 3.76
CA SER A 18 -2.83 4.46 4.64
C SER A 18 -4.01 4.40 5.61
N ARG A 19 -5.24 4.56 5.11
CA ARG A 19 -6.41 4.16 5.84
C ARG A 19 -6.45 2.64 5.70
N GLN A 20 -6.04 1.95 6.75
CA GLN A 20 -6.62 0.63 7.02
C GLN A 20 -8.13 0.86 7.15
N ILE A 21 -8.86 0.78 6.04
CA ILE A 21 -10.30 0.96 6.03
C ILE A 21 -10.87 -0.28 6.73
N ARG A 22 -11.30 -0.09 7.98
CA ARG A 22 -12.05 -1.11 8.70
C ARG A 22 -13.49 -1.05 8.20
N VAL A 23 -13.90 -2.07 7.48
CA VAL A 23 -15.31 -2.27 7.09
C VAL A 23 -15.96 -3.24 8.07
N TRP A 24 -17.17 -2.93 8.52
CA TRP A 24 -18.03 -3.85 9.27
C TRP A 24 -19.00 -4.51 8.29
N ARG A 25 -19.27 -5.81 8.44
CA ARG A 25 -20.21 -6.55 7.56
C ARG A 25 -20.92 -7.67 8.30
N HIS A 26 -22.16 -7.96 7.92
CA HIS A 26 -22.90 -9.15 8.36
C HIS A 26 -22.64 -10.35 7.43
N THR A 27 -23.01 -11.56 7.89
CA THR A 27 -22.92 -12.80 7.10
C THR A 27 -23.81 -12.71 5.85
N GLY A 28 -23.20 -12.69 4.65
CA GLY A 28 -23.91 -12.59 3.36
C GLY A 28 -23.56 -11.34 2.54
N GLU A 29 -23.03 -10.29 3.16
CA GLU A 29 -22.80 -8.98 2.52
C GLU A 29 -21.43 -8.86 1.83
N ARG A 30 -20.77 -10.00 1.54
CA ARG A 30 -19.38 -10.05 1.04
C ARG A 30 -19.18 -9.26 -0.27
N PHE A 31 -20.22 -9.11 -1.07
CA PHE A 31 -20.20 -8.43 -2.36
C PHE A 31 -21.05 -7.15 -2.40
N ASN A 32 -21.55 -6.67 -1.25
CA ASN A 32 -22.25 -5.39 -1.21
C ASN A 32 -21.22 -4.28 -1.50
N THR A 33 -21.50 -3.45 -2.52
CA THR A 33 -20.66 -2.33 -2.94
C THR A 33 -20.37 -1.33 -1.82
N GLU A 34 -21.27 -1.22 -0.84
CA GLU A 34 -21.08 -0.37 0.36
C GLU A 34 -20.01 -0.93 1.32
N CYS A 35 -19.80 -2.24 1.31
CA CYS A 35 -18.77 -2.93 2.09
C CYS A 35 -17.47 -3.17 1.30
N LEU A 36 -17.42 -2.76 0.02
CA LEU A 36 -16.26 -2.92 -0.85
C LEU A 36 -15.49 -1.60 -0.93
N THR A 37 -14.21 -1.66 -0.56
CA THR A 37 -13.31 -0.53 -0.85
C THR A 37 -12.94 -0.59 -2.34
N PRO A 38 -13.08 0.52 -3.10
CA PRO A 38 -12.65 0.54 -4.50
C PRO A 38 -11.15 0.29 -4.57
N ILE A 39 -10.77 -0.84 -5.14
CA ILE A 39 -9.36 -1.14 -5.45
C ILE A 39 -9.05 -0.40 -6.75
N PHE A 40 -8.34 0.72 -6.65
CA PHE A 40 -7.90 1.46 -7.83
C PHE A 40 -6.86 0.62 -8.59
N LYS A 41 -7.29 -0.07 -9.66
CA LYS A 41 -6.41 -0.98 -10.44
C LYS A 41 -5.46 -0.27 -11.40
N SER A 42 -5.58 1.05 -11.62
CA SER A 42 -4.93 1.73 -12.77
C SER A 42 -4.17 3.03 -12.48
N GLY A 43 -3.87 3.37 -11.22
CA GLY A 43 -3.26 4.69 -10.92
C GLY A 43 -2.56 4.75 -9.58
N ARG A 44 -2.01 3.62 -9.16
CA ARG A 44 -0.95 3.64 -8.16
C ARG A 44 0.21 4.43 -8.75
N LYS A 45 0.50 5.58 -8.16
CA LYS A 45 1.73 6.33 -8.43
C LYS A 45 2.71 5.87 -7.36
N SER A 46 3.76 5.15 -7.73
CA SER A 46 4.85 4.84 -6.84
C SER A 46 6.15 5.43 -7.38
N VAL A 47 7.06 5.74 -6.48
CA VAL A 47 8.43 6.13 -6.80
C VAL A 47 9.34 5.05 -6.27
N MET A 48 10.17 4.51 -7.16
CA MET A 48 11.27 3.65 -6.79
C MET A 48 12.41 4.52 -6.29
N VAL A 49 12.91 4.22 -5.10
CA VAL A 49 14.02 4.93 -4.48
C VAL A 49 15.11 3.92 -4.20
N TRP A 50 16.33 4.25 -4.62
CA TRP A 50 17.53 3.51 -4.25
C TRP A 50 18.33 4.36 -3.25
N GLY A 51 18.93 3.70 -2.26
CA GLY A 51 19.79 4.38 -1.28
C GLY A 51 20.73 3.43 -0.58
N CYS A 52 21.70 3.99 0.14
CA CYS A 52 22.66 3.22 0.93
C CYS A 52 23.00 3.91 2.27
N PHE A 53 23.36 3.11 3.29
CA PHE A 53 23.78 3.59 4.62
C PHE A 53 24.72 2.60 5.33
#